data_AF-A0A415CG44-F1
#
_entry.id   AF-A0A415CG44-F1
#
_cell.length_a   1.000
_cell.length_b   1.000
_cell.length_c   1.000
_cell.angle_alpha   90.00
_cell.angle_beta   90.00
_cell.angle_gamma   90.00
#
_symmetry.space_group_name_H-M   'P 1'
#
loop_
_entity.id
_entity.type
_entity.pdbx_description
1 polymer ?
#
loop_
_entity_poly.entity_id
_entity_poly.type
_entity_poly.pdbx_seq_one_letter_code
_entity_poly.pdbx_strand_id
1 'polypeptide(L)'
;MKAEEVPMDAFLKLTHFPIVIFYGDYIPKTPTRHPHNDYWRAASEMADRFAAAVNRHGGDTKVIRLPDVGIYGNSHFPFAERNNQEVAQALKNWLSEKKLDGCRQTM
;
A
#
# COMPACT_ATOMS: atom_id res chain seq x y z
N MET A 1 -16.88 -15.57 -1.27
CA MET A 1 -17.20 -14.12 -1.40
C MET A 1 -17.24 -13.81 -2.88
N LYS A 2 -18.26 -13.07 -3.36
CA LYS A 2 -18.31 -12.60 -4.75
C LYS A 2 -17.79 -11.16 -4.76
N ALA A 3 -17.04 -10.79 -5.81
CA ALA A 3 -16.70 -9.40 -6.02
C ALA A 3 -17.97 -8.65 -6.43
N GLU A 4 -18.18 -7.48 -5.86
CA GLU A 4 -19.29 -6.58 -6.19
C GLU A 4 -18.72 -5.34 -6.87
N GLU A 5 -19.46 -4.83 -7.85
CA GLU A 5 -19.09 -3.61 -8.57
C GLU A 5 -19.37 -2.38 -7.70
N VAL A 6 -18.54 -1.35 -7.85
CA VAL A 6 -18.72 -0.06 -7.19
C VAL A 6 -19.20 0.96 -8.24
N PRO A 7 -20.25 1.75 -7.95
CA PRO A 7 -20.67 2.85 -8.82
C PRO A 7 -19.52 3.79 -9.18
N MET A 8 -19.47 4.27 -10.42
CA MET A 8 -18.33 5.05 -10.93
C MET A 8 -18.11 6.34 -10.14
N ASP A 9 -19.18 7.03 -9.73
CA ASP A 9 -19.11 8.24 -8.91
C ASP A 9 -18.48 7.98 -7.53
N ALA A 10 -18.75 6.81 -6.94
CA ALA A 10 -18.12 6.40 -5.70
C ALA A 10 -16.64 6.04 -5.91
N PHE A 11 -16.32 5.34 -7.01
CA PHE A 11 -14.93 5.00 -7.36
C PHE A 11 -14.07 6.26 -7.58
N LEU A 12 -14.60 7.26 -8.30
CA LEU A 12 -13.86 8.50 -8.59
C LEU A 12 -13.48 9.29 -7.34
N LYS A 13 -14.13 9.09 -6.19
CA LYS A 13 -13.71 9.72 -4.93
C LYS A 13 -12.29 9.31 -4.51
N LEU A 14 -11.85 8.11 -4.91
CA LEU A 14 -10.50 7.59 -4.62
C LEU A 14 -9.40 8.35 -5.38
N THR A 15 -9.74 9.10 -6.42
CA THR A 15 -8.75 9.87 -7.19
C THR A 15 -8.44 11.23 -6.56
N HIS A 16 -9.23 11.67 -5.58
CA HIS A 16 -9.15 13.00 -4.99
C HIS A 16 -8.11 13.13 -3.86
N PHE A 17 -7.49 12.03 -3.43
CA PHE A 17 -6.46 12.02 -2.40
C PHE A 17 -5.38 10.99 -2.70
N PRO A 18 -4.12 11.23 -2.28
CA PRO A 18 -3.05 10.26 -2.49
C PRO A 18 -3.23 9.05 -1.56
N ILE A 19 -2.91 7.86 -2.06
CA ILE A 19 -3.04 6.58 -1.36
C ILE A 19 -1.70 5.83 -1.40
N VAL A 20 -1.30 5.25 -0.27
CA VAL A 20 -0.18 4.31 -0.21
C VAL A 20 -0.60 3.02 0.47
N ILE A 21 -0.17 1.89 -0.09
CA ILE A 21 -0.38 0.55 0.46
C ILE A 21 0.99 -0.07 0.74
N PHE A 22 1.25 -0.43 1.99
CA PHE A 22 2.48 -1.11 2.40
C PHE A 22 2.27 -2.61 2.53
N TYR A 23 3.22 -3.39 2.01
CA TYR A 23 3.33 -4.83 2.23
C TYR A 23 4.64 -5.18 2.92
N GLY A 24 4.57 -6.12 3.86
CA GLY A 24 5.73 -6.71 4.52
C GLY A 24 6.56 -7.61 3.60
N ASP A 25 7.36 -8.47 4.21
CA ASP A 25 8.23 -9.42 3.54
C ASP A 25 7.57 -10.82 3.43
N TYR A 26 8.27 -11.78 2.82
CA TYR A 26 7.90 -13.19 2.73
C TYR A 26 6.58 -13.50 1.98
N ILE A 27 6.08 -12.55 1.18
CA ILE A 27 4.94 -12.78 0.30
C ILE A 27 5.42 -13.54 -0.94
N PRO A 28 4.83 -14.71 -1.26
CA PRO A 28 5.22 -15.47 -2.44
C PRO A 28 5.00 -14.66 -3.72
N LYS A 29 5.92 -14.80 -4.69
CA LYS A 29 5.77 -14.18 -6.02
C LYS A 29 4.97 -15.04 -7.00
N THR A 30 4.84 -16.34 -6.70
CA THR A 30 4.14 -17.32 -7.53
C THR A 30 3.07 -18.04 -6.70
N PRO A 31 2.01 -18.58 -7.34
CA PRO A 31 0.97 -19.28 -6.62
C PRO A 31 1.49 -20.42 -5.76
N THR A 32 0.94 -20.56 -4.56
CA THR A 32 1.34 -21.61 -3.61
C THR A 32 0.16 -22.49 -3.21
N ARG A 33 0.46 -23.72 -2.78
CA ARG A 33 -0.56 -24.63 -2.24
C ARG A 33 -0.98 -24.28 -0.81
N HIS A 34 -0.27 -23.37 -0.13
CA HIS A 34 -0.59 -22.93 1.22
C HIS A 34 -1.60 -21.79 1.15
N PRO A 35 -2.88 -22.02 1.55
CA PRO A 35 -3.94 -21.04 1.29
C PRO A 35 -3.68 -19.66 1.89
N HIS A 36 -3.09 -19.60 3.08
CA HIS A 36 -2.77 -18.34 3.76
C HIS A 36 -1.65 -17.56 3.07
N ASN A 37 -0.64 -18.24 2.53
CA ASN A 37 0.44 -17.58 1.81
C ASN A 37 -0.04 -17.13 0.43
N ASP A 38 -0.86 -17.94 -0.24
CA ASP A 38 -1.44 -17.55 -1.53
C ASP A 38 -2.43 -16.39 -1.41
N TYR A 39 -3.15 -16.30 -0.30
CA TYR A 39 -3.99 -15.14 0.02
C TYR A 39 -3.18 -13.83 0.00
N TRP A 40 -2.02 -13.79 0.66
CA TRP A 40 -1.18 -12.58 0.68
C TRP A 40 -0.59 -12.25 -0.68
N ARG A 41 -0.22 -13.26 -1.48
CA ARG A 41 0.17 -13.06 -2.88
C ARG A 41 -0.97 -12.44 -3.68
N ALA A 42 -2.17 -13.03 -3.63
CA ALA A 42 -3.33 -12.55 -4.36
C ALA A 42 -3.74 -11.14 -3.93
N ALA A 43 -3.67 -10.84 -2.63
CA ALA A 43 -3.92 -9.49 -2.10
C ALA A 43 -2.89 -8.48 -2.62
N SER A 44 -1.60 -8.84 -2.61
CA SER A 44 -0.53 -7.98 -3.14
C SER A 44 -0.69 -7.71 -4.64
N GLU A 45 -1.06 -8.72 -5.42
CA GLU A 45 -1.36 -8.54 -6.85
C GLU A 45 -2.62 -7.67 -7.08
N MET A 46 -3.65 -7.85 -6.25
CA MET A 46 -4.86 -7.03 -6.30
C MET A 46 -4.56 -5.56 -5.97
N ALA A 47 -3.66 -5.29 -5.03
CA ALA A 47 -3.24 -3.93 -4.72
C ALA A 47 -2.56 -3.24 -5.91
N ASP A 48 -1.73 -3.96 -6.68
CA ASP A 48 -1.15 -3.40 -7.91
C ASP A 48 -2.23 -3.07 -8.95
N ARG A 49 -3.20 -3.97 -9.13
CA ARG A 49 -4.35 -3.75 -10.04
C ARG A 49 -5.21 -2.58 -9.59
N PHE A 50 -5.45 -2.46 -8.29
CA PHE A 50 -6.17 -1.35 -7.68
C PHE A 50 -5.44 -0.02 -7.94
N ALA A 51 -4.14 0.04 -7.66
CA ALA A 51 -3.34 1.23 -7.89
C ALA A 51 -3.33 1.63 -9.37
N ALA A 52 -3.17 0.67 -10.27
CA ALA A 52 -3.23 0.90 -11.71
C ALA A 52 -4.60 1.44 -12.16
N ALA A 53 -5.69 0.88 -11.61
CA ALA A 53 -7.04 1.35 -11.90
C ALA A 53 -7.24 2.79 -11.43
N VAL A 54 -6.95 3.11 -10.16
CA VAL A 54 -7.10 4.47 -9.63
C VAL A 54 -6.25 5.48 -10.41
N ASN A 55 -5.00 5.13 -10.71
CA ASN A 55 -4.08 6.01 -11.44
C ASN A 55 -4.51 6.23 -12.90
N ARG A 56 -5.08 5.22 -13.58
CA ARG A 56 -5.65 5.38 -14.93
C ARG A 56 -6.80 6.39 -14.96
N HIS A 57 -7.49 6.60 -13.83
CA HIS A 57 -8.56 7.57 -13.67
C HIS A 57 -8.08 8.93 -13.07
N GLY A 58 -6.77 9.18 -13.02
CA GLY A 58 -6.20 10.44 -12.58
C GLY A 58 -5.92 10.55 -11.08
N GLY A 59 -5.98 9.44 -10.33
CA GLY A 59 -5.58 9.40 -8.93
C GLY A 59 -4.07 9.24 -8.73
N ASP A 60 -3.66 9.17 -7.46
CA ASP A 60 -2.26 9.02 -7.04
C ASP A 60 -2.14 7.90 -5.99
N THR A 61 -1.99 6.67 -6.45
CA THR A 61 -1.87 5.47 -5.62
C THR A 61 -0.52 4.79 -5.83
N LYS A 62 0.16 4.44 -4.72
CA LYS A 62 1.44 3.75 -4.72
C LYS A 62 1.37 2.48 -3.88
N VAL A 63 1.92 1.38 -4.39
CA VAL A 63 2.14 0.15 -3.63
C VAL A 63 3.63 0.06 -3.30
N ILE A 64 3.97 -0.10 -2.01
CA ILE A 64 5.34 -0.24 -1.53
C ILE A 64 5.46 -1.59 -0.84
N ARG A 65 6.31 -2.47 -1.37
CA ARG A 65 6.75 -3.66 -0.66
C ARG A 65 8.02 -3.27 0.08
N LEU A 66 8.03 -3.46 1.40
CA LEU A 66 9.15 -3.04 2.26
C LEU A 66 10.52 -3.58 1.77
N PRO A 67 10.64 -4.82 1.26
CA PRO A 67 11.89 -5.31 0.70
C PRO A 67 12.40 -4.51 -0.51
N ASP A 68 11.50 -3.96 -1.34
CA ASP A 68 11.87 -3.17 -2.53
C ASP A 68 12.51 -1.83 -2.15
N VAL A 69 12.30 -1.36 -0.91
CA VAL A 69 12.92 -0.15 -0.35
C VAL A 69 14.00 -0.46 0.69
N GLY A 70 14.48 -1.71 0.73
CA GLY A 70 15.58 -2.13 1.58
C GLY A 70 15.21 -2.45 3.04
N ILE A 71 13.93 -2.56 3.36
CA ILE A 71 13.43 -2.90 4.70
C ILE A 71 12.96 -4.35 4.70
N TYR A 72 13.71 -5.23 5.36
CA TYR A 72 13.49 -6.68 5.31
C TYR A 72 12.89 -7.23 6.60
N GLY A 73 12.38 -8.47 6.54
CA GLY A 73 12.00 -9.24 7.73
C GLY A 73 10.66 -8.85 8.39
N ASN A 74 9.89 -7.94 7.80
CA ASN A 74 8.62 -7.49 8.37
C ASN A 74 7.51 -8.53 8.17
N SER A 75 6.69 -8.76 9.19
CA SER A 75 5.46 -9.56 9.08
C SER A 75 4.27 -8.73 8.55
N HIS A 76 3.05 -9.21 8.79
CA HIS A 76 1.82 -8.48 8.50
C HIS A 76 1.65 -7.19 9.32
N PHE A 77 2.30 -7.07 10.48
CA PHE A 77 2.17 -5.92 11.39
C PHE A 77 3.44 -5.05 11.41
N PRO A 78 3.85 -4.43 10.29
CA PRO A 78 5.13 -3.73 10.19
C PRO A 78 5.27 -2.55 11.16
N PHE A 79 4.15 -2.00 11.65
CA PHE A 79 4.15 -0.93 12.66
C PHE A 79 4.51 -1.40 14.09
N ALA A 80 4.39 -2.71 14.36
CA ALA A 80 4.69 -3.33 15.65
C ALA A 80 5.99 -4.15 15.65
N GLU A 81 6.65 -4.25 14.49
CA GLU A 81 7.92 -4.95 14.35
C GLU A 81 9.07 -4.22 15.04
N ARG A 82 10.18 -4.94 15.28
CA ARG A 82 11.39 -4.37 15.91
C ARG A 82 12.00 -3.22 15.11
N ASN A 83 11.85 -3.25 13.79
CA ASN A 83 12.30 -2.19 12.88
C ASN A 83 11.16 -1.23 12.47
N ASN A 84 10.11 -1.11 13.28
CA ASN A 84 9.00 -0.20 13.01
C ASN A 84 9.41 1.26 12.81
N GLN A 85 10.55 1.70 13.35
CA GLN A 85 11.09 3.03 13.11
C GLN A 85 11.56 3.22 11.65
N GLU A 86 12.11 2.19 11.02
CA GLU A 86 12.46 2.22 9.58
C GLU A 86 11.18 2.31 8.72
N VAL A 87 10.16 1.54 9.07
CA VAL A 87 8.83 1.57 8.43
C VAL A 87 8.20 2.96 8.60
N ALA A 88 8.26 3.53 9.80
CA ALA A 88 7.78 4.88 10.08
C ALA A 88 8.53 5.94 9.28
N GLN A 89 9.84 5.76 9.06
CA GLN A 89 10.62 6.65 8.21
C GLN A 89 10.20 6.53 6.73
N ALA A 90 9.92 5.32 6.23
CA ALA A 90 9.38 5.13 4.88
C ALA A 90 8.01 5.81 4.71
N LEU A 91 7.13 5.68 5.70
CA LEU A 91 5.84 6.40 5.73
C LEU A 91 6.04 7.92 5.76
N LYS A 92 6.94 8.42 6.62
CA LYS A 92 7.25 9.85 6.72
C LYS A 92 7.77 10.40 5.39
N ASN A 93 8.69 9.70 4.74
CA ASN A 93 9.20 10.10 3.43
C ASN A 93 8.09 10.22 2.38
N TRP A 94 7.14 9.27 2.37
CA TRP A 94 5.98 9.34 1.48
C TRP A 94 5.06 10.52 1.84
N LEU A 95 4.81 10.78 3.13
CA LEU A 95 4.04 11.95 3.56
C LEU A 95 4.72 13.26 3.12
N SER A 96 6.04 13.37 3.25
CA SER A 96 6.83 14.52 2.77
C SER A 96 6.72 14.69 1.25
N GLU A 97 6.83 13.58 0.48
CA GLU A 97 6.64 13.57 -0.97
C GLU A 97 5.27 14.17 -1.36
N LYS A 98 4.22 13.83 -0.59
CA LYS A 98 2.85 14.31 -0.78
C LYS A 98 2.53 15.63 -0.08
N LYS A 99 3.50 16.23 0.64
CA LYS A 99 3.33 17.45 1.46
C LYS A 99 2.23 17.32 2.52
N LEU A 100 2.08 16.12 3.10
CA LEU A 100 1.09 15.76 4.12
C LEU A 100 1.67 15.70 5.54
N ASP A 101 2.97 15.91 5.69
CA ASP A 101 3.71 15.95 6.96
C ASP A 101 3.87 17.37 7.53
N GLY A 102 3.37 18.38 6.80
CA GLY A 102 3.31 19.75 7.27
C GLY A 102 2.30 19.88 8.41
N CYS A 103 2.78 20.12 9.63
CA CYS A 103 1.99 20.90 10.57
C CYS A 103 1.76 22.26 9.91
N ARG A 104 0.52 22.75 9.82
CA ARG A 104 0.28 24.16 9.51
C ARG A 104 0.97 24.98 10.59
N GLN A 105 2.22 25.35 10.39
CA GLN A 105 2.77 26.54 11.00
C GLN A 105 2.15 27.70 10.22
N THR A 106 0.92 28.05 10.60
CA THR A 106 0.44 29.40 10.39
C THR A 106 1.47 30.32 11.04
N MET A 107 2.20 31.07 10.20
CA MET A 107 2.83 32.31 10.64
C MET A 107 1.75 33.29 11.10
#